data_AF-A0A9D8RQL7-F1
#
_entry.id   AF-A0A9D8RQL7-F1
#
_cell.length_a   1.000
_cell.length_b   1.000
_cell.length_c   1.000
_cell.angle_alpha   90.00
_cell.angle_beta   90.00
_cell.angle_gamma   90.00
#
_symmetry.space_group_name_H-M   'P 1'
#
loop_
_entity.id
_entity.type
_entity.pdbx_description
1 polymer ?
#
loop_
_entity_poly.entity_id
_entity_poly.type
_entity_poly.pdbx_seq_one_letter_code
_entity_poly.pdbx_strand_id
1 'polypeptide(L)'
;TKFSAKAIHIACLTIGGIGLSSLGLTLFGVEFTKTGLIFPMVCIGIAWSSILSMPYAMLSNALPAEKMGFYMGVFNFFIVIPQICVNLFFGPFMKHVLGSSAIAAVGVGGISLFIAAAFTLWVRDHKTAARE
;
A
#
# COMPACT_ATOMS: atom_id res chain seq x y z
N THR A 1 -9.45 20.72 -3.31
CA THR A 1 -10.09 19.55 -2.67
C THR A 1 -9.92 19.66 -1.17
N LYS A 2 -11.01 19.52 -0.41
CA LYS A 2 -11.07 19.79 1.05
C LYS A 2 -10.28 18.80 1.93
N PHE A 3 -9.73 17.72 1.38
CA PHE A 3 -8.96 16.70 2.10
C PHE A 3 -7.53 16.60 1.57
N SER A 4 -6.56 16.44 2.48
CA SER A 4 -5.15 16.20 2.14
C SER A 4 -4.99 14.79 1.55
N ALA A 5 -4.28 14.70 0.42
CA ALA A 5 -4.01 13.43 -0.25
C ALA A 5 -3.29 12.44 0.69
N LYS A 6 -2.42 12.97 1.55
CA LYS A 6 -1.76 12.21 2.62
C LYS A 6 -2.75 11.53 3.57
N ALA A 7 -3.74 12.29 4.07
CA ALA A 7 -4.72 11.77 5.03
C ALA A 7 -5.59 10.66 4.41
N ILE A 8 -6.02 10.84 3.16
CA ILE A 8 -6.76 9.82 2.40
C ILE A 8 -5.87 8.58 2.20
N HIS A 9 -4.60 8.77 1.84
CA HIS A 9 -3.67 7.67 1.63
C HIS A 9 -3.47 6.81 2.88
N ILE A 10 -3.24 7.44 4.03
CA ILE A 10 -3.09 6.76 5.32
C ILE A 10 -4.36 6.00 5.69
N ALA A 11 -5.54 6.61 5.54
CA ALA A 11 -6.81 5.96 5.84
C ALA A 11 -7.03 4.72 4.96
N CYS A 12 -6.80 4.83 3.66
CA CYS A 12 -6.91 3.70 2.73
C CYS A 12 -5.92 2.57 3.04
N LEU A 13 -4.66 2.88 3.33
CA LEU A 13 -3.64 1.90 3.71
C LEU A 13 -4.00 1.18 5.02
N THR A 14 -4.51 1.92 6.00
CA THR A 14 -4.96 1.36 7.29
C THR A 14 -6.14 0.42 7.09
N ILE A 15 -7.13 0.80 6.26
CA ILE A 15 -8.27 -0.06 5.91
C ILE A 15 -7.80 -1.34 5.20
N GLY A 16 -6.86 -1.24 4.26
CA GLY A 16 -6.25 -2.39 3.61
C GLY A 16 -5.50 -3.31 4.56
N GLY A 17 -4.72 -2.72 5.48
CA GLY A 17 -4.00 -3.43 6.53
C GLY A 17 -4.94 -4.20 7.47
N ILE A 18 -6.05 -3.57 7.89
CA ILE A 18 -7.10 -4.22 8.69
C ILE A 18 -7.75 -5.35 7.87
N GLY A 19 -8.03 -5.13 6.59
CA GLY A 19 -8.57 -6.15 5.68
C GLY A 19 -7.68 -7.39 5.62
N LEU A 20 -6.39 -7.23 5.31
CA LEU A 20 -5.46 -8.36 5.23
C LEU A 20 -5.20 -8.99 6.61
N SER A 21 -5.18 -8.21 7.69
CA SER A 21 -5.00 -8.73 9.05
C SER A 21 -6.22 -9.53 9.52
N SER A 22 -7.41 -9.25 8.98
CA SER A 22 -8.62 -10.05 9.21
C SER A 22 -8.43 -11.51 8.77
N LEU A 23 -7.68 -11.74 7.69
CA LEU A 23 -7.29 -13.09 7.24
C LEU A 23 -6.29 -13.77 8.20
N GLY A 24 -5.62 -13.01 9.05
CA GLY A 24 -4.84 -13.55 10.16
C GLY A 24 -5.70 -14.24 11.22
N LEU A 25 -6.99 -13.88 11.37
CA LEU A 25 -7.89 -14.59 12.29
C LEU A 25 -8.16 -16.04 11.88
N THR A 26 -7.88 -16.41 10.62
CA THR A 26 -7.93 -17.82 10.18
C THR A 26 -6.90 -18.68 10.92
N LEU A 27 -5.79 -18.10 11.40
CA LEU A 27 -4.80 -18.79 12.24
C LEU A 27 -5.32 -19.09 13.65
N PHE A 28 -6.35 -18.37 14.12
CA PHE A 28 -7.00 -18.58 15.42
C PHE A 28 -8.23 -19.51 15.34
N GLY A 29 -8.42 -20.21 14.22
CA GLY A 29 -9.48 -21.22 14.06
C GLY A 29 -10.80 -20.70 13.47
N VAL A 30 -10.82 -19.47 12.94
CA VAL A 30 -11.99 -18.93 12.22
C VAL A 30 -11.93 -19.36 10.75
N GLU A 31 -12.74 -20.33 10.34
CA GLU A 31 -12.82 -20.72 8.93
C GLU A 31 -13.56 -19.66 8.11
N PHE A 32 -12.86 -19.07 7.14
CA PHE A 32 -13.49 -18.15 6.18
C PHE A 32 -14.14 -18.96 5.06
N THR A 33 -15.48 -18.98 5.04
CA THR A 33 -16.24 -19.38 3.86
C THR A 33 -15.91 -18.45 2.67
N LYS A 34 -16.15 -18.88 1.42
CA LYS A 34 -15.99 -18.06 0.19
C LYS A 34 -16.54 -16.63 0.32
N THR A 35 -17.66 -16.44 1.03
CA THR A 35 -18.27 -15.13 1.26
C THR A 35 -17.48 -14.26 2.26
N GLY A 36 -16.79 -14.87 3.22
CA GLY A 36 -15.96 -14.17 4.20
C GLY A 36 -14.71 -13.53 3.59
N LEU A 37 -14.24 -14.04 2.44
CA LEU A 37 -13.11 -13.47 1.68
C LEU A 37 -13.48 -12.18 0.93
N ILE A 38 -14.77 -11.87 0.77
CA ILE A 38 -15.20 -10.64 0.07
C ILE A 38 -14.76 -9.40 0.86
N PHE A 39 -14.89 -9.44 2.18
CA PHE A 39 -14.50 -8.33 3.05
C PHE A 39 -13.02 -7.90 2.89
N PRO A 40 -12.03 -8.79 3.05
CA PRO A 40 -10.62 -8.42 2.84
C PRO A 40 -10.33 -8.00 1.39
N MET A 41 -11.02 -8.57 0.40
CA MET A 41 -10.86 -8.19 -1.00
C MET A 41 -11.38 -6.77 -1.31
N VAL A 42 -12.46 -6.35 -0.66
CA VAL A 42 -12.94 -4.96 -0.76
C VAL A 42 -11.95 -4.01 -0.07
N CYS A 43 -11.48 -4.34 1.12
CA CYS A 43 -10.51 -3.53 1.85
C CYS A 43 -9.18 -3.35 1.09
N ILE A 44 -8.64 -4.42 0.50
CA ILE A 44 -7.40 -4.32 -0.30
C ILE A 44 -7.64 -3.55 -1.60
N GLY A 45 -8.82 -3.65 -2.21
CA GLY A 45 -9.19 -2.85 -3.38
C GLY A 45 -9.17 -1.34 -3.10
N ILE A 46 -9.69 -0.93 -1.93
CA ILE A 46 -9.62 0.46 -1.47
C ILE A 46 -8.16 0.92 -1.28
N ALA A 47 -7.33 0.10 -0.63
CA ALA A 47 -5.92 0.41 -0.44
C ALA A 47 -5.17 0.51 -1.77
N TRP A 48 -5.42 -0.41 -2.71
CA TRP A 48 -4.76 -0.47 -4.01
C TRP A 48 -5.04 0.77 -4.87
N SER A 49 -6.30 1.21 -4.92
CA SER A 49 -6.69 2.45 -5.62
C SER A 49 -5.91 3.67 -5.10
N SER A 50 -5.67 3.71 -3.79
CA SER A 50 -4.90 4.77 -3.15
C SER A 50 -3.41 4.71 -3.47
N ILE A 51 -2.80 3.51 -3.45
CA ILE A 51 -1.39 3.28 -3.81
C ILE A 51 -1.09 3.75 -5.25
N LEU A 52 -2.05 3.56 -6.16
CA LEU A 52 -1.88 3.97 -7.56
C LEU A 52 -2.08 5.48 -7.79
N SER A 53 -2.85 6.18 -6.96
CA SER A 53 -3.27 7.56 -7.25
C SER A 53 -2.66 8.62 -6.33
N MET A 54 -2.56 8.35 -5.03
CA MET A 54 -2.16 9.35 -4.04
C MET A 54 -0.67 9.72 -4.10
N PRO A 55 0.29 8.78 -4.28
CA PRO A 55 1.71 9.14 -4.38
C PRO A 55 1.99 10.05 -5.58
N TYR A 56 1.37 9.77 -6.72
CA TYR A 56 1.47 10.60 -7.92
C TYR A 56 0.87 11.98 -7.71
N ALA A 57 -0.27 12.07 -7.03
CA ALA A 57 -0.88 13.36 -6.69
C ALA A 57 -0.02 14.16 -5.70
N MET A 58 0.65 13.50 -4.74
CA MET A 58 1.56 14.18 -3.81
C MET A 58 2.82 14.66 -4.52
N LEU A 59 3.36 13.87 -5.44
CA LEU A 59 4.55 14.20 -6.21
C LEU A 59 4.28 15.33 -7.23
N SER A 60 3.16 15.29 -7.94
CA SER A 60 2.82 16.32 -8.94
C SER A 60 2.65 17.71 -8.33
N ASN A 61 2.23 17.81 -7.07
CA ASN A 61 2.14 19.08 -6.34
C ASN A 61 3.52 19.66 -5.96
N ALA A 62 4.58 18.85 -5.96
CA ALA A 62 5.93 19.27 -5.56
C ALA A 62 6.86 19.56 -6.75
N LEU A 63 6.44 19.25 -7.98
CA LEU A 63 7.29 19.31 -9.17
C LEU A 63 6.93 20.48 -10.11
N PRO A 64 7.92 21.15 -10.71
CA PRO A 64 7.68 22.16 -11.73
C PRO A 64 7.05 21.53 -12.99
N ALA A 65 5.98 22.14 -13.51
CA ALA A 65 5.17 21.61 -14.60
C ALA A 65 5.97 21.26 -15.86
N GLU A 66 7.03 22.03 -16.15
CA GLU A 66 7.88 21.88 -17.33
C GLU A 66 8.63 20.53 -17.38
N LYS A 67 8.91 19.92 -16.21
CA LYS A 67 9.65 18.66 -16.10
C LYS A 67 8.81 17.53 -15.50
N MET A 68 7.50 17.73 -15.38
CA MET A 68 6.59 16.77 -14.74
C MET A 68 6.68 15.39 -15.39
N GLY A 69 6.68 15.30 -16.72
CA GLY A 69 6.77 14.02 -17.43
C GLY A 69 8.04 13.22 -17.11
N PHE A 70 9.20 13.88 -17.05
CA PHE A 70 10.48 13.22 -16.75
C PHE A 70 10.49 12.69 -15.30
N TYR A 71 10.16 13.53 -14.32
CA TYR A 71 10.18 13.14 -12.91
C TYR A 71 9.11 12.09 -12.57
N MET A 72 7.94 12.14 -13.22
CA MET A 72 6.90 11.12 -13.08
C MET A 72 7.32 9.76 -13.68
N GLY A 73 8.10 9.78 -14.77
CA GLY A 73 8.72 8.58 -15.34
C GLY A 73 9.76 7.97 -14.39
N VAL A 74 10.64 8.80 -13.83
CA VAL A 74 11.64 8.37 -12.84
C VAL A 74 10.98 7.75 -11.59
N PHE A 75 9.88 8.34 -11.10
CA PHE A 75 9.11 7.76 -9.99
C PHE A 75 8.54 6.37 -10.29
N ASN A 76 8.05 6.14 -11.51
CA ASN A 76 7.60 4.80 -11.93
C ASN A 76 8.73 3.76 -11.88
N PHE A 77 9.95 4.12 -12.29
CA PHE A 77 11.09 3.20 -12.19
C PHE A 77 11.34 2.76 -10.74
N PHE A 78 11.20 3.66 -9.77
CA PHE A 78 11.33 3.33 -8.35
C PHE A 78 10.22 2.41 -7.82
N ILE A 79 9.05 2.36 -8.45
CA ILE A 79 7.98 1.41 -8.09
C ILE A 79 8.24 0.06 -8.75
N VAL A 80 8.59 0.06 -10.03
CA VAL A 80 8.71 -1.15 -10.85
C VAL A 80 9.96 -1.97 -10.50
N ILE A 81 11.11 -1.33 -10.24
CA ILE A 81 12.35 -2.04 -9.93
C ILE A 81 12.18 -2.96 -8.71
N PRO A 82 11.73 -2.46 -7.53
CA PRO A 82 11.44 -3.32 -6.39
C PRO A 82 10.37 -4.37 -6.68
N GLN A 83 9.35 -4.05 -7.47
CA GLN A 83 8.29 -5.00 -7.83
C GLN A 83 8.84 -6.18 -8.66
N ILE A 84 9.74 -5.93 -9.61
CA ILE A 84 10.42 -6.98 -10.38
C ILE A 84 11.28 -7.82 -9.46
N CYS A 85 12.06 -7.20 -8.57
CA CYS A 85 12.87 -7.92 -7.59
C CYS A 85 12.00 -8.83 -6.71
N VAL A 86 10.90 -8.31 -6.15
CA VAL A 86 9.98 -9.12 -5.35
C VAL A 86 9.45 -10.28 -6.17
N ASN A 87 8.94 -10.06 -7.38
CA ASN A 87 8.39 -11.15 -8.22
C ASN A 87 9.41 -12.25 -8.54
N LEU A 88 10.70 -11.92 -8.68
CA LEU A 88 11.77 -12.90 -8.91
C LEU A 88 12.13 -13.68 -7.64
N PHE A 89 12.18 -13.01 -6.48
CA PHE A 89 12.63 -13.61 -5.21
C PHE A 89 11.49 -14.15 -4.34
N PHE A 90 10.22 -13.88 -4.67
CA PHE A 90 9.07 -14.24 -3.83
C PHE A 90 8.89 -15.75 -3.70
N GLY A 91 9.15 -16.53 -4.76
CA GLY A 91 9.03 -17.99 -4.75
C GLY A 91 9.95 -18.65 -3.70
N PRO A 92 11.27 -18.43 -3.75
CA PRO A 92 12.20 -18.90 -2.73
C PRO A 92 11.88 -18.38 -1.33
N PHE A 93 11.44 -17.12 -1.22
CA PHE A 93 11.05 -16.49 0.04
C PHE A 93 9.84 -17.19 0.68
N MET A 94 8.81 -17.51 -0.11
CA MET A 94 7.66 -18.28 0.36
C MET A 94 8.06 -19.65 0.89
N LYS A 95 8.98 -20.34 0.20
CA LYS A 95 9.40 -21.69 0.56
C LYS A 95 10.25 -21.76 1.83
N HIS A 96 11.21 -20.84 1.99
CA HIS A 96 12.18 -20.89 3.09
C HIS A 96 11.76 -20.09 4.33
N VAL A 97 11.07 -18.96 4.15
CA VAL A 97 10.73 -18.05 5.27
C VAL A 97 9.31 -18.29 5.76
N LEU A 98 8.36 -18.53 4.86
CA LEU A 98 6.92 -18.64 5.17
C LEU A 98 6.40 -20.08 5.19
N GLY A 99 7.24 -21.08 4.92
CA GLY A 99 6.85 -22.49 4.92
C GLY A 99 5.76 -22.83 3.89
N SER A 100 5.68 -22.08 2.79
CA SER A 100 4.63 -22.18 1.75
C SER A 100 3.20 -21.88 2.24
N SER A 101 3.04 -21.24 3.41
CA SER A 101 1.72 -20.83 3.89
C SER A 101 1.28 -19.53 3.24
N ALA A 102 0.21 -19.59 2.44
CA ALA A 102 -0.41 -18.41 1.82
C ALA A 102 -0.94 -17.40 2.86
N ILE A 103 -1.41 -17.89 4.01
CA ILE A 103 -1.93 -17.05 5.09
C ILE A 103 -0.80 -16.23 5.72
N ALA A 104 0.37 -16.84 5.94
CA ALA A 104 1.55 -16.14 6.44
C ALA A 104 2.00 -15.04 5.46
N ALA A 105 1.94 -15.30 4.15
CA ALA A 105 2.29 -14.33 3.11
C ALA A 105 1.36 -13.11 3.14
N VAL A 106 0.06 -13.36 3.26
CA VAL A 106 -0.93 -12.29 3.37
C VAL A 106 -0.78 -11.52 4.68
N GLY A 107 -0.46 -12.18 5.80
CA GLY A 107 -0.18 -11.52 7.08
C GLY A 107 1.01 -10.57 7.02
N VAL A 108 2.13 -10.99 6.39
CA VAL A 108 3.28 -10.11 6.12
C VAL A 108 2.87 -8.92 5.25
N GLY A 109 2.04 -9.15 4.24
CA GLY A 109 1.44 -8.08 3.43
C GLY A 109 0.62 -7.08 4.26
N GLY A 110 -0.23 -7.56 5.16
CA GLY A 110 -1.03 -6.70 6.05
C GLY A 110 -0.17 -5.83 6.96
N ILE A 111 0.88 -6.40 7.57
CA ILE A 111 1.84 -5.66 8.39
C ILE A 111 2.57 -4.60 7.55
N SER A 112 2.97 -4.94 6.32
CA SER A 112 3.65 -4.01 5.42
C SER A 112 2.78 -2.78 5.06
N LEU A 113 1.46 -2.94 4.96
CA LEU A 113 0.55 -1.81 4.72
C LEU A 113 0.47 -0.86 5.92
N PHE A 114 0.49 -1.38 7.15
CA PHE A 114 0.58 -0.53 8.34
C PHE A 114 1.92 0.20 8.43
N ILE A 115 3.01 -0.48 8.09
CA ILE A 115 4.34 0.15 8.02
C ILE A 115 4.33 1.27 6.96
N ALA A 116 3.76 1.02 5.78
CA ALA A 116 3.61 2.03 4.73
C ALA A 116 2.77 3.23 5.19
N ALA A 117 1.69 2.99 5.93
CA ALA A 117 0.87 4.06 6.51
C ALA A 117 1.68 4.90 7.51
N ALA A 118 2.51 4.26 8.34
CA ALA A 118 3.40 4.95 9.28
C ALA A 118 4.48 5.77 8.54
N PHE A 119 5.13 5.22 7.52
CA PHE A 119 6.09 5.97 6.70
C PHE A 119 5.45 7.17 5.99
N THR A 120 4.20 7.03 5.55
CA THR A 120 3.46 8.14 4.93
C THR A 120 3.30 9.32 5.89
N LEU A 121 3.30 9.11 7.21
CA LEU A 121 3.28 10.21 8.19
C LEU A 121 4.50 11.13 8.08
N TRP A 122 5.64 10.63 7.63
CA TRP A 122 6.85 11.43 7.43
C TRP A 122 6.79 12.29 6.17
N VAL A 123 5.89 12.01 5.24
CA VAL A 123 5.77 12.81 4.02
C VAL A 123 5.20 14.19 4.38
N ARG A 124 5.96 15.25 4.06
CA ARG A 124 5.53 16.64 4.21
C ARG A 124 4.64 17.00 3.02
N ASP A 125 3.36 17.23 3.29
CA ASP A 125 2.42 17.74 2.30
C ASP A 125 2.56 19.28 2.27
N HIS A 126 3.01 19.83 1.15
CA HIS A 126 3.32 21.26 1.03
C HIS A 126 2.07 22.17 1.04
N LYS A 127 0.86 21.62 1.16
CA LYS A 127 -0.38 22.42 1.26
C LYS A 127 -0.55 23.20 2.57
N THR A 128 0.23 22.92 3.61
CA THR A 128 0.17 23.71 4.86
C THR A 128 0.94 25.04 4.76
N ALA A 129 1.82 25.22 3.78
CA ALA A 129 2.65 26.43 3.66
C ALA A 129 1.97 27.63 2.97
N ALA A 130 0.70 27.50 2.55
CA ALA A 130 -0.08 28.60 1.97
C ALA A 130 -1.15 29.13 2.94
N ARG A 131 -1.07 28.76 4.22
CA ARG A 131 -2.05 29.14 5.25
C ARG A 131 -1.41 29.49 6.59
N GLU A 132 -0.25 30.15 6.53
CA GLU A 132 0.29 30.97 7.62
C GLU A 132 0.71 32.32 7.06
#